data_AF-A0AAU3MXW3-F1
#
_entry.id   AF-A0AAU3MXW3-F1
#
_cell.length_a   1.000
_cell.length_b   1.000
_cell.length_c   1.000
_cell.angle_alpha   90.00
_cell.angle_beta   90.00
_cell.angle_gamma   90.00
#
_symmetry.space_group_name_H-M   'P 1'
#
loop_
_entity.id
_entity.type
_entity.pdbx_description
1 polymer ?
#
loop_
_entity_poly.entity_id
_entity_poly.type
_entity_poly.pdbx_seq_one_letter_code
_entity_poly.pdbx_strand_id
1 'polypeptide(L)'
;MHGASAFGTNCWSRTPHTAGLLYETTRAFLAAVRTGHPRTPLLVVSPVHRLDAEATPNALGANLAQLRDAVERATRDTLRGGDDRLSLLPGVGLLTPAHLVDGVHPGDEGHALLARAVAEILTGNKFRGTIFGKALD
;
A
#
# COMPACT_ATOMS: atom_id res chain seq x y z
N MET A 1 -16.17 -12.53 -2.44
CA MET A 1 -14.77 -12.79 -2.04
C MET A 1 -13.99 -11.53 -2.35
N HIS A 2 -13.24 -10.99 -1.38
CA HIS A 2 -12.42 -9.78 -1.52
C HIS A 2 -10.95 -10.18 -1.34
N GLY A 3 -10.03 -9.57 -2.09
CA GLY A 3 -8.59 -9.76 -1.92
C GLY A 3 -7.90 -8.46 -1.53
N ALA A 4 -6.88 -8.54 -0.67
CA ALA A 4 -6.00 -7.42 -0.33
C ALA A 4 -4.54 -7.82 -0.60
N SER A 5 -3.75 -6.91 -1.17
CA SER A 5 -2.32 -7.09 -1.41
C SER A 5 -1.52 -5.93 -0.79
N ALA A 6 -0.45 -6.26 -0.07
CA ALA A 6 0.49 -5.31 0.51
C ALA A 6 1.93 -5.80 0.24
N PHE A 7 2.70 -5.06 -0.55
CA PHE A 7 4.11 -5.35 -0.81
C PHE A 7 4.86 -4.06 -1.15
N GLY A 8 6.19 -4.06 -0.98
CA GLY A 8 7.07 -2.94 -1.35
C GLY A 8 8.05 -2.50 -0.27
N THR A 9 7.76 -2.69 1.03
CA THR A 9 8.70 -2.34 2.11
C THR A 9 10.02 -3.13 2.03
N ASN A 10 9.95 -4.41 1.64
CA ASN A 10 11.15 -5.23 1.42
C ASN A 10 11.95 -4.78 0.19
N CYS A 11 11.32 -4.06 -0.76
CA CYS A 11 11.96 -3.57 -1.97
C CYS A 11 12.92 -2.39 -1.71
N TRP A 12 12.91 -1.83 -0.50
CA TRP A 12 13.92 -0.89 -0.05
C TRP A 12 15.17 -1.59 0.52
N SER A 13 15.02 -2.77 1.13
CA SER A 13 16.11 -3.45 1.85
C SER A 13 16.53 -4.76 1.19
N ARG A 14 15.81 -5.85 1.47
CA ARG A 14 16.20 -7.23 1.11
C ARG A 14 16.23 -7.50 -0.39
N THR A 15 15.38 -6.83 -1.16
CA THR A 15 15.30 -7.00 -2.62
C THR A 15 15.24 -5.63 -3.29
N PRO A 16 16.34 -4.85 -3.34
CA PRO A 16 16.31 -3.48 -3.81
C PRO A 16 15.63 -3.34 -5.19
N HIS A 17 14.69 -2.41 -5.31
CA HIS A 17 14.06 -2.03 -6.59
C HIS A 17 14.36 -0.55 -6.87
N THR A 18 14.42 -0.19 -8.15
CA THR A 18 14.19 1.20 -8.56
C THR A 18 12.69 1.51 -8.50
N ALA A 19 12.32 2.79 -8.44
CA ALA A 19 10.91 3.19 -8.51
C ALA A 19 10.25 2.74 -9.83
N GLY A 20 10.98 2.81 -10.96
CA GLY A 20 10.48 2.35 -12.26
C GLY A 20 10.24 0.83 -12.30
N LEU A 21 11.15 0.04 -11.73
CA LEU A 21 10.97 -1.41 -11.64
C LEU A 21 9.74 -1.75 -10.79
N LEU A 22 9.61 -1.16 -9.60
CA LEU A 22 8.48 -1.45 -8.71
C LEU A 22 7.12 -1.03 -9.32
N TYR A 23 7.09 0.06 -10.08
CA TYR A 23 5.91 0.48 -10.85
C TYR A 23 5.47 -0.61 -11.82
N GLU A 24 6.36 -1.10 -12.69
CA GLU A 24 6.00 -2.13 -13.67
C GLU A 24 5.73 -3.49 -13.02
N THR A 25 6.48 -3.85 -11.97
CA THR A 25 6.20 -5.07 -11.19
C THR A 25 4.79 -5.04 -10.60
N THR A 26 4.34 -3.89 -10.10
CA THR A 26 2.97 -3.73 -9.57
C THR A 26 1.93 -3.95 -10.66
N ARG A 27 2.11 -3.34 -11.83
CA ARG A 27 1.18 -3.52 -12.97
C ARG A 27 1.15 -4.95 -13.46
N ALA A 28 2.31 -5.59 -13.59
CA ALA A 28 2.42 -6.99 -13.98
C ALA A 28 1.76 -7.93 -12.98
N PHE A 29 1.94 -7.68 -11.67
CA PHE A 29 1.27 -8.44 -10.62
C PHE A 29 -0.26 -8.31 -10.70
N LEU A 30 -0.78 -7.08 -10.83
CA LEU A 30 -2.23 -6.86 -10.97
C LEU A 30 -2.80 -7.56 -12.20
N ALA A 31 -2.12 -7.47 -13.34
CA ALA A 31 -2.51 -8.17 -14.56
C ALA A 31 -2.53 -9.70 -14.36
N ALA A 32 -1.50 -10.24 -13.72
CA ALA A 32 -1.41 -11.67 -13.41
C ALA A 32 -2.57 -12.13 -12.50
N VAL A 33 -2.87 -11.40 -11.43
CA VAL A 33 -4.02 -11.71 -10.56
C VAL A 33 -5.33 -11.68 -11.36
N ARG A 34 -5.50 -10.73 -12.28
CA ARG A 34 -6.70 -10.62 -13.12
C ARG A 34 -6.89 -11.80 -14.09
N THR A 35 -5.83 -12.52 -14.45
CA THR A 35 -5.97 -13.74 -15.27
C THR A 35 -6.77 -14.83 -14.55
N GLY A 36 -6.55 -15.01 -13.24
CA GLY A 36 -7.27 -15.99 -12.42
C GLY A 36 -8.52 -15.42 -11.74
N HIS A 37 -8.57 -14.10 -11.54
CA HIS A 37 -9.64 -13.42 -10.81
C HIS A 37 -10.16 -12.17 -11.56
N PRO A 38 -10.85 -12.35 -12.71
CA PRO A 38 -11.20 -11.24 -13.58
C PRO A 38 -12.15 -10.20 -12.97
N ARG A 39 -12.94 -10.60 -11.96
CA ARG A 39 -13.97 -9.72 -11.34
C ARG A 39 -13.88 -9.64 -9.82
N THR A 40 -12.85 -10.21 -9.20
CA THR A 40 -12.72 -10.14 -7.73
C THR A 40 -12.30 -8.72 -7.34
N PRO A 41 -13.00 -8.03 -6.42
CA PRO A 41 -12.53 -6.75 -5.92
C PRO A 41 -11.14 -6.89 -5.27
N LEU A 42 -10.22 -5.99 -5.64
CA LEU A 42 -8.84 -5.99 -5.14
C LEU A 42 -8.53 -4.65 -4.45
N LEU A 43 -8.04 -4.73 -3.22
CA LEU A 43 -7.45 -3.60 -2.52
C LEU A 43 -5.92 -3.69 -2.58
N VAL A 44 -5.26 -2.65 -3.06
CA VAL A 44 -3.82 -2.46 -2.93
C VAL A 44 -3.56 -1.54 -1.75
N VAL A 45 -2.72 -1.99 -0.81
CA VAL A 45 -2.22 -1.16 0.29
C VAL A 45 -0.76 -0.83 -0.01
N SER A 46 -0.45 0.45 -0.22
CA SER A 46 0.95 0.86 -0.47
C SER A 46 1.79 0.72 0.81
N PRO A 47 3.13 0.65 0.72
CA PRO A 47 4.00 0.52 1.90
C PRO A 47 3.70 1.55 2.99
N VAL A 48 3.58 1.09 4.24
CA VAL A 48 3.43 1.97 5.41
C VAL A 48 4.69 2.79 5.66
N HIS A 49 4.56 3.86 6.44
CA HIS A 49 5.68 4.74 6.78
C HIS A 49 6.75 4.01 7.60
N ARG A 50 8.02 4.15 7.20
CA ARG A 50 9.20 3.65 7.91
C ARG A 50 10.28 4.73 7.88
N LEU A 51 10.50 5.36 9.03
CA LEU A 51 11.21 6.64 9.16
C LEU A 51 12.65 6.61 8.61
N ASP A 52 13.41 5.54 8.88
CA ASP A 52 14.79 5.39 8.43
C ASP A 52 14.92 5.17 6.92
N ALA A 53 13.82 4.79 6.25
CA ALA A 53 13.79 4.47 4.83
C ALA A 53 13.14 5.55 3.96
N GLU A 54 12.43 6.52 4.54
CA GLU A 54 11.67 7.53 3.77
C GLU A 54 12.59 8.42 2.92
N ALA A 55 13.74 8.83 3.47
CA ALA A 55 14.69 9.70 2.79
C ALA A 55 15.98 8.98 2.37
N THR A 56 16.26 7.81 2.95
CA THR A 56 17.49 7.06 2.71
C THR A 56 17.39 6.24 1.42
N PRO A 57 18.28 6.42 0.44
CA PRO A 57 18.28 5.60 -0.76
C PRO A 57 18.66 4.14 -0.46
N ASN A 58 18.03 3.20 -1.16
CA ASN A 58 18.46 1.82 -1.24
C ASN A 58 19.67 1.67 -2.18
N ALA A 59 20.16 0.43 -2.35
CA ALA A 59 21.30 0.12 -3.22
C ALA A 59 21.12 0.48 -4.71
N LEU A 60 19.89 0.77 -5.14
CA LEU A 60 19.55 1.19 -6.52
C LEU A 60 19.11 2.67 -6.59
N GLY A 61 19.33 3.43 -5.53
CA GLY A 61 19.09 4.88 -5.49
C GLY A 61 17.65 5.31 -5.18
N ALA A 62 16.73 4.38 -4.87
CA ALA A 62 15.36 4.72 -4.52
C ALA A 62 15.14 4.72 -3.00
N ASN A 63 14.42 5.70 -2.47
CA ASN A 63 13.96 5.69 -1.07
C ASN A 63 12.54 5.11 -0.96
N LEU A 64 12.07 4.83 0.26
CA LEU A 64 10.75 4.21 0.48
C LEU A 64 9.60 5.12 0.03
N ALA A 65 9.73 6.45 0.12
CA ALA A 65 8.72 7.37 -0.37
C ALA A 65 8.52 7.24 -1.89
N GLN A 66 9.60 7.14 -2.66
CA GLN A 66 9.56 6.93 -4.11
C GLN A 66 9.02 5.54 -4.48
N LEU A 67 9.36 4.51 -3.70
CA LEU A 67 8.82 3.15 -3.90
C LEU A 67 7.32 3.10 -3.60
N ARG A 68 6.87 3.77 -2.54
CA ARG A 68 5.44 3.92 -2.22
C ARG A 68 4.70 4.61 -3.35
N ASP A 69 5.23 5.74 -3.82
CA ASP A 69 4.65 6.50 -4.92
C ASP A 69 4.57 5.66 -6.21
N ALA A 70 5.57 4.81 -6.49
CA ALA A 70 5.54 3.89 -7.61
C ALA A 70 4.37 2.89 -7.54
N VAL A 71 4.11 2.28 -6.37
CA VAL A 71 2.96 1.37 -6.17
C VAL A 71 1.63 2.11 -6.32
N GLU A 72 1.52 3.30 -5.75
CA GLU A 72 0.30 4.11 -5.82
C GLU A 72 0.01 4.57 -7.26
N ARG A 73 1.03 5.07 -7.97
CA ARG A 73 0.89 5.47 -9.39
C ARG A 73 0.50 4.28 -10.25
N ALA A 74 1.16 3.13 -10.09
CA ALA A 74 0.80 1.91 -10.83
C ALA A 74 -0.66 1.51 -10.62
N THR A 75 -1.14 1.58 -9.38
CA THR A 75 -2.53 1.26 -9.03
C THR A 75 -3.51 2.25 -9.66
N ARG A 76 -3.23 3.56 -9.56
CA ARG A 76 -4.07 4.61 -10.15
C ARG A 76 -4.10 4.54 -11.68
N ASP A 77 -2.98 4.21 -12.31
CA ASP A 77 -2.93 4.07 -13.77
C ASP A 77 -3.69 2.82 -14.26
N THR A 78 -3.61 1.71 -13.52
CA THR A 78 -4.46 0.53 -13.80
C THR A 78 -5.96 0.83 -13.64
N LEU A 79 -6.33 1.61 -12.61
CA LEU A 79 -7.70 2.11 -12.43
C LEU A 79 -8.16 2.95 -13.64
N ARG A 80 -7.35 3.92 -14.06
CA ARG A 80 -7.62 4.74 -15.26
C ARG A 80 -7.67 3.91 -16.55
N GLY A 81 -6.96 2.79 -16.57
CA GLY A 81 -6.98 1.80 -17.66
C GLY A 81 -8.25 0.94 -17.71
N GLY A 82 -9.18 1.08 -16.77
CA GLY A 82 -10.52 0.47 -16.83
C GLY A 82 -10.79 -0.63 -15.80
N ASP A 83 -9.87 -0.91 -14.87
CA ASP A 83 -10.12 -1.86 -13.78
C ASP A 83 -10.94 -1.19 -12.66
N ASP A 84 -12.27 -1.16 -12.85
CA ASP A 84 -13.26 -0.56 -11.93
C ASP A 84 -13.40 -1.27 -10.57
N ARG A 85 -12.72 -2.40 -10.39
CA ARG A 85 -12.75 -3.25 -9.19
C ARG A 85 -11.45 -3.23 -8.40
N LEU A 86 -10.58 -2.29 -8.73
CA LEU A 86 -9.38 -2.01 -7.97
C LEU A 86 -9.65 -0.86 -6.98
N SER A 87 -8.99 -0.89 -5.83
CA SER A 87 -9.02 0.21 -4.87
C SER A 87 -7.63 0.39 -4.30
N LEU A 88 -7.30 1.62 -3.94
CA LEU A 88 -6.02 1.97 -3.33
C LEU A 88 -6.23 2.48 -1.91
N LEU A 89 -5.50 1.90 -0.96
CA LEU A 89 -5.30 2.43 0.37
C LEU A 89 -3.86 2.95 0.49
N PRO A 90 -3.63 4.27 0.51
CA PRO A 90 -2.31 4.82 0.77
C PRO A 90 -1.82 4.38 2.15
N GLY A 91 -0.61 3.79 2.21
CA GLY A 91 0.02 3.35 3.45
C GLY A 91 0.60 4.50 4.28
N VAL A 92 0.86 5.65 3.64
CA VAL A 92 1.35 6.84 4.34
C VAL A 92 0.29 7.34 5.33
N GLY A 93 0.70 7.60 6.57
CA GLY A 93 -0.18 8.11 7.62
C GLY A 93 -1.12 7.09 8.27
N LEU A 94 -1.17 5.83 7.80
CA LEU A 94 -1.94 4.78 8.49
C LEU A 94 -1.38 4.47 9.88
N LEU A 95 -0.06 4.54 10.01
CA LEU A 95 0.66 4.25 11.24
C LEU A 95 1.61 5.40 11.58
N THR A 96 1.78 5.62 12.87
CA THR A 96 2.82 6.49 13.43
C THR A 96 3.91 5.62 14.06
N PRO A 97 5.09 6.18 14.39
CA PRO A 97 6.14 5.42 15.08
C PRO A 97 5.68 4.76 16.39
N ALA A 98 4.69 5.34 17.09
CA ALA A 98 4.14 4.76 18.33
C ALA A 98 3.41 3.43 18.11
N HIS A 99 2.99 3.14 16.87
CA HIS A 99 2.28 1.90 16.54
C HIS A 99 3.22 0.78 16.08
N LEU A 100 4.54 0.99 16.11
CA LEU A 100 5.55 0.05 15.61
C LEU A 100 6.38 -0.52 16.76
N VAL A 101 6.68 -1.83 16.72
CA VAL A 101 7.45 -2.50 17.79
C VAL A 101 8.96 -2.39 17.62
N ASP A 102 9.44 -2.23 16.39
CA ASP A 102 10.87 -2.15 16.04
C ASP A 102 11.16 -1.07 14.98
N GLY A 103 10.25 -0.11 14.84
CA GLY A 103 10.31 0.94 13.81
C GLY A 103 9.91 0.48 12.41
N VAL A 104 9.55 -0.80 12.22
CA VAL A 104 9.12 -1.36 10.92
C VAL A 104 7.81 -2.13 11.04
N HIS A 105 7.69 -2.99 12.04
CA HIS A 105 6.56 -3.91 12.19
C HIS A 105 5.49 -3.31 13.11
N PRO A 106 4.21 -3.36 12.74
CA PRO A 106 3.12 -2.93 13.61
C PRO A 106 3.05 -3.79 14.89
N GLY A 107 2.76 -3.16 16.02
CA GLY A 107 2.28 -3.86 17.22
C GLY A 107 0.76 -4.10 17.16
N ASP A 108 0.16 -4.52 18.28
CA ASP A 108 -1.28 -4.83 18.34
C ASP A 108 -2.17 -3.66 17.92
N GLU A 109 -1.91 -2.46 18.46
CA GLU A 109 -2.65 -1.25 18.09
C GLU A 109 -2.46 -0.90 16.61
N GLY A 110 -1.24 -1.04 16.10
CA GLY A 110 -0.95 -0.81 14.69
C GLY A 110 -1.68 -1.78 13.77
N HIS A 111 -1.71 -3.07 14.12
CA HIS A 111 -2.49 -4.07 13.41
C HIS A 111 -3.99 -3.76 13.46
N ALA A 112 -4.52 -3.31 14.60
CA ALA A 112 -5.92 -2.93 14.74
C ALA A 112 -6.30 -1.73 13.84
N LEU A 113 -5.42 -0.73 13.71
CA LEU A 113 -5.61 0.41 12.82
C LEU A 113 -5.60 0.00 11.35
N LEU A 114 -4.63 -0.84 10.94
CA LEU A 114 -4.59 -1.39 9.57
C LEU A 114 -5.84 -2.20 9.25
N ALA A 115 -6.25 -3.08 10.15
CA ALA A 115 -7.45 -3.89 9.99
C ALA A 115 -8.70 -3.03 9.83
N ARG A 116 -8.84 -1.96 10.64
CA ARG A 116 -9.94 -1.01 10.53
C ARG A 116 -9.94 -0.33 9.16
N ALA A 117 -8.82 0.25 8.73
CA ALA A 117 -8.73 0.96 7.45
C ALA A 117 -9.07 0.04 6.26
N VAL A 118 -8.59 -1.20 6.28
CA VAL A 118 -8.93 -2.22 5.25
C VAL A 118 -10.42 -2.56 5.29
N ALA A 119 -10.98 -2.80 6.48
CA ALA A 119 -12.39 -3.16 6.62
C ALA A 119 -13.32 -2.03 6.15
N GLU A 120 -12.97 -0.77 6.40
CA GLU A 120 -13.74 0.40 5.93
C GLU A 120 -13.87 0.41 4.40
N ILE A 121 -12.75 0.19 3.70
CA ILE A 121 -12.75 0.17 2.24
C ILE A 121 -13.52 -1.04 1.70
N LEU A 122 -13.31 -2.22 2.28
CA LEU A 122 -13.94 -3.45 1.78
C LEU A 122 -15.44 -3.54 2.07
N THR A 123 -15.94 -2.86 3.11
CA THR A 123 -17.36 -2.91 3.49
C THR A 123 -18.14 -1.68 3.04
N GLY A 124 -17.46 -0.62 2.59
CA GLY A 124 -18.09 0.67 2.28
C GLY A 124 -18.62 1.43 3.50
N ASN A 125 -18.43 0.89 4.71
CA ASN A 125 -18.83 1.52 5.97
C ASN A 125 -17.62 2.21 6.59
N LYS A 126 -17.64 3.54 6.70
CA LYS A 126 -16.68 4.25 7.56
C LYS A 126 -16.95 3.84 9.01
N PHE A 127 -16.00 3.22 9.71
CA PHE A 127 -16.18 3.00 11.14
C PHE A 127 -16.25 4.40 11.78
N ARG A 128 -17.24 4.62 12.65
CA ARG A 128 -17.44 5.91 13.35
C ARG A 128 -16.36 6.23 14.39
N GLY A 129 -15.18 5.62 14.28
CA GLY A 129 -14.00 5.92 15.09
C GLY A 129 -12.98 6.66 14.24
N THR A 130 -12.75 7.93 14.56
CA THR A 130 -11.82 8.84 13.88
C THR A 130 -10.46 8.20 13.61
N ILE A 131 -10.00 8.21 12.36
CA ILE A 131 -8.58 8.14 12.02
C ILE A 131 -8.25 9.46 11.33
N PHE A 132 -7.40 10.26 11.98
CA PHE A 132 -6.70 11.44 11.46
C PHE A 132 -7.42 12.28 10.40
N GLY A 133 -8.56 12.91 10.75
CA GLY A 133 -8.92 14.30 10.39
C GLY A 133 -8.79 14.82 8.95
N LYS A 134 -8.62 13.97 7.92
CA LYS A 134 -8.60 14.42 6.52
C LYS A 134 -9.57 13.61 5.68
N ALA A 135 -10.35 14.35 4.89
CA ALA A 135 -11.09 13.79 3.79
C ALA A 135 -10.11 13.14 2.81
N LEU A 136 -10.48 11.98 2.29
CA LEU A 136 -9.96 11.51 1.01
C LEU A 136 -10.93 12.07 -0.03
N ASP A 137 -10.59 13.24 -0.56
CA ASP A 137 -11.09 13.77 -1.81
C ASP A 137 -10.52 12.99 -3.01
#